data_AF-A0A2P2DZA7-F1
#
_entry.id   AF-A0A2P2DZA7-F1
#
_cell.length_a   1.000
_cell.length_b   1.000
_cell.length_c   1.000
_cell.angle_alpha   90.00
_cell.angle_beta   90.00
_cell.angle_gamma   90.00
#
_symmetry.space_group_name_H-M   'P 1'
#
loop_
_entity.id
_entity.type
_entity.pdbx_description
1 polymer ?
#
loop_
_entity_poly.entity_id
_entity_poly.type
_entity_poly.pdbx_seq_one_letter_code
_entity_poly.pdbx_strand_id
1 'polypeptide(L)'
;MKKIRLLVILIGLAPQFIFAESFHTIRWKGIPSASAYSVELKDPKGQVTNYKTKKPEVTLKMNKGVYQYRVGVLNKLSAVEKWSEWHDLEVKSLAAPVVDEDSSRVTTEGGKEKIYFTSENVYEGTKAFVIQNGKKIPAKVETTQDGKTSIVIVDRKLVDPTKDHKVVLTNAKYEPIEVLIPGELVEKKDTEGKLTLEKKEDQDFSPESGKSLWSMLWRQAVLPGWGHQYAGHEKTSYVYYGLLGGSLINLGVQESRLVRREGSFRTAEDISEGLRFATEPFQPAVLFYMDTRESRLEEQKQRVNQSLVGVGAVYSTALLHILYTGTKNSLGTRKLTFWEMLGRQILLPGWGHDAVGDHKTAYFYYSLMAASLSNLAYQNYLYRKESSSYRTEKDLSEGGFLLDPSSPFFLILMDTKTQKIEDREARVNRSLSAVGAIYATSILHIMLSAHLKRYIGGGETSFFFGIRPDDQVYSFRPLDWNQVRADIRLNFYF
;
A
#
# COMPACT_ATOMS: atom_id res chain seq x y z
N MET A 1 -26.88 -2.65 -33.80
CA MET A 1 -25.73 -2.05 -33.07
C MET A 1 -25.85 -2.31 -31.58
N LYS A 2 -25.15 -3.33 -31.06
CA LYS A 2 -25.13 -3.66 -29.62
C LYS A 2 -24.07 -2.78 -28.94
N LYS A 3 -24.52 -1.90 -28.02
CA LYS A 3 -23.64 -1.07 -27.20
C LYS A 3 -22.85 -1.99 -26.26
N ILE A 4 -21.54 -2.12 -26.50
CA ILE A 4 -20.60 -2.73 -25.57
C ILE A 4 -20.52 -1.81 -24.35
N ARG A 5 -21.16 -2.22 -23.26
CA ARG A 5 -20.93 -1.62 -21.94
C ARG A 5 -19.60 -2.15 -21.46
N LEU A 6 -18.58 -1.30 -21.53
CA LEU A 6 -17.29 -1.51 -20.87
C LEU A 6 -17.57 -1.54 -19.35
N LEU A 7 -17.73 -2.74 -18.80
CA LEU A 7 -17.79 -2.96 -17.37
C LEU A 7 -16.39 -2.73 -16.82
N VAL A 8 -16.11 -1.49 -16.43
CA VAL A 8 -14.99 -1.16 -15.55
C VAL A 8 -15.26 -1.89 -14.24
N ILE A 9 -14.61 -3.05 -14.05
CA ILE A 9 -14.45 -3.67 -12.73
C ILE A 9 -13.47 -2.78 -11.98
N LEU A 10 -13.96 -1.62 -11.55
CA LEU A 10 -13.39 -0.91 -10.43
C LEU A 10 -13.70 -1.83 -9.25
N ILE A 11 -12.67 -2.51 -8.77
CA ILE A 11 -12.69 -3.23 -7.51
C ILE A 11 -13.16 -2.23 -6.46
N GLY A 12 -14.44 -2.33 -6.11
CA GLY A 12 -15.03 -1.71 -4.93
C GLY A 12 -14.43 -2.37 -3.70
N LEU A 13 -13.17 -2.08 -3.41
CA LEU A 13 -12.66 -2.04 -2.04
C LEU A 13 -13.30 -0.81 -1.38
N ALA A 14 -14.62 -0.84 -1.22
CA ALA A 14 -15.22 -0.11 -0.13
C ALA A 14 -14.55 -0.68 1.12
N PRO A 15 -13.89 0.15 1.96
CA PRO A 15 -13.39 -0.33 3.23
C PRO A 15 -14.61 -0.86 3.97
N GLN A 16 -14.73 -2.18 4.03
CA GLN A 16 -15.54 -2.83 5.03
C GLN A 16 -14.87 -2.41 6.34
N PHE A 17 -15.37 -1.34 6.94
CA PHE A 17 -15.02 -0.98 8.30
C PHE A 17 -15.41 -2.19 9.13
N ILE A 18 -14.44 -3.05 9.41
CA ILE A 18 -14.57 -4.12 10.39
C ILE A 18 -14.71 -3.38 11.71
N PHE A 19 -15.95 -3.05 12.07
CA PHE A 19 -16.27 -2.48 13.38
C PHE A 19 -16.01 -3.58 14.40
N ALA A 20 -14.83 -3.54 15.01
CA ALA A 20 -14.48 -4.41 16.11
C ALA A 20 -15.28 -3.95 17.34
N GLU A 21 -16.50 -4.48 17.48
CA GLU A 21 -17.32 -4.29 18.68
C GLU A 21 -16.78 -5.15 19.82
N SER A 22 -16.46 -4.54 20.96
CA SER A 22 -16.02 -5.25 22.17
C SER A 22 -16.90 -4.93 23.38
N PHE A 23 -16.95 -5.85 24.34
CA PHE A 23 -17.63 -5.64 25.61
C PHE A 23 -16.73 -4.86 26.57
N HIS A 24 -17.25 -3.77 27.14
CA HIS A 24 -16.58 -2.91 28.11
C HIS A 24 -17.43 -2.82 29.38
N THR A 25 -16.79 -2.87 30.55
CA THR A 25 -17.48 -2.74 31.84
C THR A 25 -17.16 -1.41 32.48
N ILE A 26 -18.17 -0.58 32.68
CA ILE A 26 -18.07 0.67 33.44
C ILE A 26 -18.40 0.35 34.90
N ARG A 27 -17.55 0.78 35.84
CA ARG A 27 -17.72 0.57 37.29
C ARG A 27 -17.73 1.90 38.01
N TRP A 28 -18.51 1.99 39.09
CA TRP A 28 -18.54 3.17 39.95
C TRP A 28 -18.63 2.77 41.42
N LYS A 29 -18.47 3.75 42.30
CA LYS A 29 -18.63 3.54 43.74
C LYS A 29 -20.12 3.32 44.07
N GLY A 30 -20.44 2.20 44.70
CA GLY A 30 -21.80 1.92 45.15
C GLY A 30 -22.28 2.88 46.23
N ILE A 31 -23.56 3.27 46.16
CA ILE A 31 -24.24 4.09 47.15
C ILE A 31 -25.17 3.17 47.96
N PRO A 32 -24.98 3.05 49.29
CA PRO A 32 -25.74 2.10 50.12
C PRO A 32 -27.26 2.28 50.07
N SER A 33 -27.76 3.51 49.86
CA SER A 33 -29.20 3.82 49.80
C SER A 33 -29.84 3.60 48.42
N ALA A 34 -29.04 3.30 47.38
CA ALA A 34 -29.54 3.13 46.02
C ALA A 34 -30.27 1.79 45.84
N SER A 35 -31.45 1.82 45.24
CA SER A 35 -32.18 0.58 44.89
C SER A 35 -31.65 -0.04 43.58
N ALA A 36 -31.22 0.80 42.65
CA ALA A 36 -30.66 0.47 41.35
C ALA A 36 -29.95 1.71 40.75
N TYR A 37 -29.41 1.56 39.54
CA TYR A 37 -28.76 2.62 38.78
C TYR A 37 -29.29 2.68 37.35
N SER A 38 -29.32 3.88 36.78
CA SER A 38 -29.53 4.14 35.35
C SER A 38 -28.24 4.71 34.78
N VAL A 39 -27.75 4.17 33.68
CA VAL A 39 -26.53 4.62 33.01
C VAL A 39 -26.93 5.15 31.65
N GLU A 40 -26.59 6.40 31.37
CA GLU A 40 -26.74 6.97 30.04
C GLU A 40 -25.38 7.00 29.35
N LEU A 41 -25.36 6.51 28.12
CA LEU A 41 -24.19 6.51 27.25
C LEU A 41 -24.51 7.33 26.00
N LYS A 42 -23.73 8.38 25.79
CA LYS A 42 -23.78 9.24 24.60
C LYS A 42 -22.69 8.79 23.63
N ASP A 43 -23.10 8.41 22.43
CA ASP A 43 -22.20 7.95 21.37
C ASP A 43 -21.45 9.11 20.69
N PRO A 44 -20.47 8.84 19.81
CA PRO A 44 -19.74 9.87 19.08
C PRO A 44 -20.63 10.73 18.15
N LYS A 45 -21.84 10.26 17.82
CA LYS A 45 -22.83 10.98 17.01
C LYS A 45 -23.78 11.81 17.88
N GLY A 46 -23.64 11.75 19.20
CA GLY A 46 -24.49 12.43 20.18
C GLY A 46 -25.77 11.69 20.55
N GLN A 47 -25.98 10.46 20.07
CA GLN A 47 -27.13 9.64 20.42
C GLN A 47 -26.98 9.08 21.84
N VAL A 48 -27.99 9.30 22.69
CA VAL A 48 -28.01 8.84 24.08
C VAL A 48 -28.78 7.54 24.20
N THR A 49 -28.17 6.53 24.82
CA THR A 49 -28.78 5.24 25.12
C THR A 49 -28.82 5.02 26.63
N ASN A 50 -29.92 4.51 27.17
CA ASN A 50 -30.12 4.30 28.61
C ASN A 50 -30.12 2.81 28.98
N TYR A 51 -29.36 2.47 30.02
CA TYR A 51 -29.23 1.13 30.57
C TYR A 51 -29.59 1.13 32.06
N LYS A 52 -30.20 0.06 32.57
CA LYS A 52 -30.52 -0.09 34.00
C LYS A 52 -29.78 -1.27 34.60
N THR A 53 -29.22 -1.11 35.80
CA THR A 53 -28.50 -2.18 36.51
C THR A 53 -28.73 -2.08 38.02
N LYS A 54 -28.74 -3.23 38.71
CA LYS A 54 -28.81 -3.28 40.18
C LYS A 54 -27.43 -3.23 40.85
N LYS A 55 -26.38 -3.53 40.08
CA LYS A 55 -24.99 -3.54 40.57
C LYS A 55 -24.33 -2.20 40.21
N PRO A 56 -23.30 -1.77 40.95
CA PRO A 56 -22.52 -0.58 40.61
C PRO A 56 -21.55 -0.83 39.42
N GLU A 57 -22.02 -1.59 38.43
CA GLU A 57 -21.33 -1.87 37.18
C GLU A 57 -22.32 -2.16 36.05
N VAL A 58 -21.93 -1.82 34.82
CA VAL A 58 -22.66 -2.17 33.59
C VAL A 58 -21.68 -2.61 32.51
N THR A 59 -22.00 -3.71 31.82
CA THR A 59 -21.21 -4.19 30.67
C THR A 59 -21.95 -3.87 29.38
N LEU A 60 -21.30 -3.13 28.50
CA LEU A 60 -21.87 -2.58 27.26
C LEU A 60 -21.02 -3.02 26.07
N LYS A 61 -21.65 -3.28 24.93
CA LYS A 61 -20.95 -3.50 23.68
C LYS A 61 -20.70 -2.15 23.02
N MET A 62 -19.43 -1.79 22.81
CA MET A 62 -19.05 -0.48 22.28
C MET A 62 -18.08 -0.63 21.10
N ASN A 63 -18.14 0.35 20.20
CA ASN A 63 -17.20 0.49 19.09
C ASN A 63 -16.05 1.41 19.49
N LYS A 64 -14.98 1.40 18.69
CA LYS A 64 -13.91 2.40 18.81
C LYS A 64 -14.50 3.81 18.67
N GLY A 65 -14.19 4.70 19.60
CA GLY A 65 -14.66 6.09 19.58
C GLY A 65 -14.61 6.78 20.94
N VAL A 66 -14.97 8.07 20.95
CA VAL A 66 -15.10 8.89 22.15
C VAL A 66 -16.58 8.94 22.54
N TYR A 67 -16.88 8.51 23.75
CA TYR A 67 -18.21 8.45 24.34
C TYR A 67 -18.26 9.36 25.57
N GLN A 68 -19.47 9.70 25.99
CA GLN A 68 -19.70 10.29 27.31
C GLN A 68 -20.69 9.43 28.07
N TYR A 69 -20.48 9.25 29.37
CA TYR A 69 -21.44 8.53 30.20
C TYR A 69 -21.77 9.29 31.47
N ARG A 70 -22.97 9.06 32.01
CA ARG A 70 -23.37 9.51 33.34
C ARG A 70 -24.21 8.46 34.05
N VAL A 71 -24.17 8.47 35.37
CA VAL A 71 -24.88 7.49 36.21
C VAL A 71 -25.91 8.20 37.07
N GLY A 72 -27.15 7.75 36.98
CA GLY A 72 -28.29 8.17 37.79
C GLY A 72 -28.58 7.14 38.88
N VAL A 73 -28.79 7.61 40.10
CA VAL A 73 -29.19 6.78 41.24
C VAL A 73 -30.70 6.60 41.22
N LEU A 74 -31.19 5.36 41.24
CA LEU A 74 -32.62 5.08 41.29
C LEU A 74 -33.09 4.86 42.72
N ASN A 75 -34.21 5.49 43.07
CA ASN A 75 -34.90 5.29 44.35
C ASN A 75 -35.79 4.02 44.33
N LYS A 76 -36.48 3.72 45.43
CA LYS A 76 -37.36 2.53 45.52
C LYS A 76 -38.52 2.54 44.50
N LEU A 77 -38.88 3.70 43.96
CA LEU A 77 -39.90 3.88 42.92
C LEU A 77 -39.33 3.84 41.49
N SER A 78 -38.06 3.47 41.33
CA SER A 78 -37.35 3.45 40.04
C SER A 78 -37.25 4.83 39.36
N ALA A 79 -37.38 5.92 40.11
CA ALA A 79 -37.15 7.28 39.64
C ALA A 79 -35.70 7.71 39.93
N VAL A 80 -35.10 8.49 39.02
CA VAL A 80 -33.73 9.00 39.21
C VAL A 80 -33.75 10.13 40.23
N GLU A 81 -33.07 9.92 41.35
CA GLU A 81 -32.95 10.89 42.43
C GLU A 81 -31.85 11.93 42.14
N LYS A 82 -30.72 11.46 41.60
CA LYS A 82 -29.58 12.32 41.25
C LYS A 82 -28.77 11.72 40.12
N TRP A 83 -28.33 12.56 39.18
CA TRP A 83 -27.38 12.24 38.13
C TRP A 83 -25.96 12.64 38.54
N SER A 84 -24.96 11.88 38.08
CA SER A 84 -23.57 12.33 38.03
C SER A 84 -23.36 13.36 36.93
N GLU A 85 -22.20 14.01 36.95
CA GLU A 85 -21.69 14.73 35.80
C GLU A 85 -21.42 13.78 34.63
N TRP A 86 -21.30 14.34 33.43
CA TRP A 86 -20.86 13.59 32.25
C TRP A 86 -19.36 13.32 32.35
N HIS A 87 -18.97 12.07 32.14
CA HIS A 87 -17.58 11.63 32.11
C HIS A 87 -17.21 11.15 30.71
N ASP A 88 -16.07 11.59 30.21
CA ASP A 88 -15.55 11.15 28.91
C ASP A 88 -14.99 9.72 29.00
N LEU A 89 -15.24 8.93 27.96
CA LEU A 89 -14.84 7.53 27.84
C LEU A 89 -14.31 7.27 26.44
N GLU A 90 -13.01 7.01 26.31
CA GLU A 90 -12.40 6.70 25.02
C GLU A 90 -12.19 5.19 24.85
N VAL A 91 -12.85 4.60 23.85
CA VAL A 91 -12.68 3.20 23.48
C VAL A 91 -11.63 3.09 22.38
N LYS A 92 -10.46 2.52 22.72
CA LYS A 92 -9.36 2.22 21.78
C LYS A 92 -9.27 0.73 21.49
N SER A 93 -8.81 0.38 20.30
CA SER A 93 -8.37 -0.99 20.00
C SER A 93 -7.13 -1.28 20.84
N LEU A 94 -7.11 -2.43 21.52
CA LEU A 94 -5.92 -2.88 22.24
C LEU A 94 -4.78 -3.06 21.23
N ALA A 95 -3.61 -2.54 21.58
CA ALA A 95 -2.37 -2.78 20.87
C ALA A 95 -1.27 -3.19 21.88
N ALA A 96 -0.17 -3.71 21.36
CA ALA A 96 0.99 -3.98 22.18
C ALA A 96 1.56 -2.64 22.72
N PRO A 97 1.99 -2.59 23.99
CA PRO A 97 2.57 -1.38 24.56
C PRO A 97 3.85 -1.01 23.81
N VAL A 98 4.01 0.24 23.39
CA VAL A 98 5.23 0.73 22.74
C VAL A 98 5.91 1.66 23.71
N VAL A 99 7.19 1.44 24.01
CA VAL A 99 7.95 2.28 24.93
C VAL A 99 9.09 2.94 24.16
N ASP A 100 9.27 4.22 24.40
CA ASP A 100 10.43 4.97 23.94
C ASP A 100 11.55 4.86 24.99
N GLU A 101 12.51 3.95 24.76
CA GLU A 101 13.56 3.62 25.72
C GLU A 101 14.43 4.84 26.09
N ASP A 102 14.62 5.76 25.14
CA ASP A 102 15.42 6.98 25.28
C ASP A 102 14.77 8.01 26.21
N SER A 103 13.48 7.86 26.51
CA SER A 103 12.72 8.76 27.38
C SER A 103 12.72 8.35 28.85
N SER A 104 13.39 7.25 29.19
CA SER A 104 13.37 6.70 30.54
C SER A 104 14.10 7.60 31.55
N ARG A 105 13.46 7.87 32.69
CA ARG A 105 14.04 8.62 33.82
C ARG A 105 13.65 7.96 35.13
N VAL A 106 14.60 7.86 36.06
CA VAL A 106 14.37 7.30 37.39
C VAL A 106 14.40 8.43 38.40
N THR A 107 13.35 8.56 39.22
CA THR A 107 13.29 9.55 40.30
C THR A 107 12.91 8.85 41.59
N THR A 108 13.51 9.27 42.70
CA THR A 108 13.17 8.77 44.04
C THR A 108 12.24 9.78 44.72
N GLU A 109 11.02 9.37 45.03
CA GLU A 109 10.05 10.23 45.74
C GLU A 109 9.36 9.44 46.85
N GLY A 110 9.45 9.93 48.09
CA GLY A 110 8.76 9.31 49.23
C GLY A 110 9.18 7.87 49.56
N GLY A 111 10.44 7.50 49.29
CA GLY A 111 10.96 6.15 49.52
C GLY A 111 10.54 5.11 48.49
N LYS A 112 9.88 5.53 47.40
CA LYS A 112 9.56 4.70 46.23
C LYS A 112 10.38 5.18 45.04
N GLU A 113 10.77 4.23 44.20
CA GLU A 113 11.37 4.53 42.91
C GLU A 113 10.28 4.63 41.87
N LYS A 114 10.26 5.77 41.19
CA LYS A 114 9.36 6.05 40.08
C LYS A 114 10.19 6.04 38.82
N ILE A 115 9.86 5.12 37.94
CA ILE A 115 10.43 5.02 36.61
C ILE A 115 9.43 5.68 35.66
N TYR A 116 9.86 6.77 35.05
CA TYR A 116 9.10 7.50 34.04
C TYR A 116 9.57 7.05 32.68
N PHE A 117 8.64 6.78 31.78
CA PHE A 117 8.94 6.65 30.36
C PHE A 117 7.74 7.11 29.54
N THR A 118 8.02 7.54 28.32
CA THR A 118 7.00 7.81 27.31
C THR A 118 6.60 6.50 26.67
N SER A 119 5.31 6.21 26.67
CA SER A 119 4.79 4.99 26.08
C SER A 119 3.44 5.20 25.44
N GLU A 120 3.20 4.45 24.37
CA GLU A 120 1.92 4.33 23.72
C GLU A 120 1.28 2.99 24.08
N ASN A 121 -0.06 2.93 24.07
CA ASN A 121 -0.83 1.70 24.27
C ASN A 121 -0.63 1.03 25.64
N VAL A 122 -0.34 1.81 26.68
CA VAL A 122 -0.39 1.36 28.09
C VAL A 122 -1.75 1.75 28.67
N TYR A 123 -2.54 0.77 29.11
CA TYR A 123 -3.95 0.93 29.48
C TYR A 123 -4.19 0.63 30.96
N GLU A 124 -5.36 1.03 31.46
CA GLU A 124 -5.84 0.66 32.79
C GLU A 124 -6.06 -0.87 32.85
N GLY A 125 -5.07 -1.59 33.38
CA GLY A 125 -5.03 -3.06 33.40
C GLY A 125 -3.74 -3.68 32.87
N THR A 126 -2.83 -2.87 32.29
CA THR A 126 -1.47 -3.32 31.96
C THR A 126 -0.75 -3.77 33.23
N LYS A 127 -0.22 -5.00 33.22
CA LYS A 127 0.59 -5.52 34.32
C LYS A 127 2.04 -5.13 34.08
N ALA A 128 2.71 -4.57 35.09
CA ALA A 128 4.13 -4.30 35.05
C ALA A 128 4.91 -5.14 36.07
N PHE A 129 6.10 -5.55 35.66
CA PHE A 129 7.06 -6.21 36.52
C PHE A 129 8.44 -5.60 36.29
N VAL A 130 9.24 -5.50 37.34
CA VAL A 130 10.66 -5.20 37.23
C VAL A 130 11.44 -6.47 37.48
N ILE A 131 12.33 -6.81 36.55
CA ILE A 131 13.24 -7.94 36.65
C ILE A 131 14.62 -7.39 36.99
N GLN A 132 15.14 -7.81 38.14
CA GLN A 132 16.49 -7.50 38.59
C GLN A 132 17.12 -8.76 39.17
N ASN A 133 18.33 -9.12 38.72
CA ASN A 133 19.04 -10.32 39.15
C ASN A 133 18.19 -11.61 39.05
N GLY A 134 17.36 -11.71 38.00
CA GLY A 134 16.43 -12.84 37.78
C GLY A 134 15.18 -12.86 38.69
N LYS A 135 15.04 -11.92 39.62
CA LYS A 135 13.86 -11.81 40.51
C LYS A 135 12.81 -10.90 39.87
N LYS A 136 11.56 -11.40 39.80
CA LYS A 136 10.40 -10.66 39.26
C LYS A 136 9.66 -9.93 40.38
N ILE A 137 9.64 -8.61 40.31
CA ILE A 137 9.06 -7.72 41.33
C ILE A 137 7.82 -7.04 40.74
N PRO A 138 6.62 -7.17 41.34
CA PRO A 138 5.42 -6.53 40.83
C PRO A 138 5.51 -5.01 40.97
N ALA A 139 5.13 -4.30 39.91
CA ALA A 139 5.16 -2.84 39.86
C ALA A 139 3.77 -2.29 39.55
N LYS A 140 3.46 -1.11 40.10
CA LYS A 140 2.19 -0.41 39.80
C LYS A 140 2.42 0.48 38.58
N VAL A 141 1.49 0.44 37.61
CA VAL A 141 1.50 1.33 36.45
C VAL A 141 0.47 2.42 36.67
N GLU A 142 0.88 3.66 36.47
CA GLU A 142 -0.01 4.81 36.39
C GLU A 142 0.23 5.49 35.03
N THR A 143 -0.83 5.87 34.33
CA THR A 143 -0.72 6.59 33.05
C THR A 143 -1.27 8.00 33.26
N THR A 144 -0.59 9.01 32.70
CA THR A 144 -1.09 10.39 32.69
C THR A 144 -2.41 10.50 31.92
N GLN A 145 -3.19 11.55 32.20
CA GLN A 145 -4.51 11.76 31.57
C GLN A 145 -4.45 11.85 30.03
N ASP A 146 -3.32 12.27 29.49
CA ASP A 146 -3.07 12.34 28.04
C ASP A 146 -2.74 10.97 27.41
N GLY A 147 -2.55 9.92 28.23
CA GLY A 147 -2.27 8.56 27.78
C GLY A 147 -0.86 8.34 27.23
N LYS A 148 0.06 9.31 27.37
CA LYS A 148 1.39 9.29 26.72
C LYS A 148 2.55 9.00 27.66
N THR A 149 2.42 9.35 28.93
CA THR A 149 3.46 9.08 29.92
C THR A 149 2.98 8.00 30.87
N SER A 150 3.74 6.91 30.97
CA SER A 150 3.49 5.88 31.95
C SER A 150 4.56 5.91 33.02
N ILE A 151 4.10 5.78 34.26
CA ILE A 151 4.91 5.80 35.47
C ILE A 151 4.82 4.40 36.05
N VAL A 152 5.96 3.72 36.10
CA VAL A 152 6.10 2.44 36.78
C VAL A 152 6.67 2.70 38.16
N ILE A 153 5.88 2.43 39.20
CA ILE A 153 6.22 2.68 40.59
C ILE A 153 6.61 1.37 41.25
N VAL A 154 7.80 1.36 41.84
CA VAL A 154 8.35 0.21 42.57
C VAL A 154 8.84 0.64 43.95
N ASP A 155 8.72 -0.26 44.92
CA ASP A 155 9.27 -0.02 46.26
C ASP A 155 10.79 -0.17 46.25
N ARG A 156 11.49 0.89 46.71
CA ARG A 156 12.96 0.94 46.78
C ARG A 156 13.55 -0.14 47.68
N LYS A 157 12.79 -0.68 48.63
CA LYS A 157 13.26 -1.80 49.46
C LYS A 157 13.44 -3.10 48.67
N LEU A 158 12.80 -3.20 47.50
CA LEU A 158 12.77 -4.41 46.68
C LEU A 158 13.74 -4.35 45.49
N VAL A 159 14.23 -3.16 45.14
CA VAL A 159 14.99 -2.88 43.91
C VAL A 159 16.25 -2.07 44.26
N ASP A 160 17.39 -2.42 43.68
CA ASP A 160 18.66 -1.69 43.85
C ASP A 160 18.87 -0.70 42.68
N PRO A 161 18.70 0.63 42.89
CA PRO A 161 18.67 1.64 41.83
C PRO A 161 19.97 1.75 41.02
N THR A 162 21.08 1.24 41.55
CA THR A 162 22.41 1.42 40.96
C THR A 162 22.73 0.41 39.86
N LYS A 163 21.87 -0.59 39.66
CA LYS A 163 22.06 -1.66 38.68
C LYS A 163 21.06 -1.53 37.56
N ASP A 164 21.33 -2.23 36.46
CA ASP A 164 20.39 -2.27 35.35
C ASP A 164 19.12 -3.05 35.71
N HIS A 165 17.99 -2.56 35.21
CA HIS A 165 16.69 -3.17 35.43
C HIS A 165 16.00 -3.43 34.11
N LYS A 166 15.20 -4.50 34.06
CA LYS A 166 14.32 -4.78 32.93
C LYS A 166 12.86 -4.60 33.36
N VAL A 167 12.16 -3.65 32.76
CA VAL A 167 10.72 -3.44 32.97
C VAL A 167 9.95 -4.27 31.95
N VAL A 168 9.06 -5.13 32.42
CA VAL A 168 8.21 -5.98 31.59
C VAL A 168 6.78 -5.50 31.69
N LEU A 169 6.23 -5.03 30.56
CA LEU A 169 4.85 -4.60 30.42
C LEU A 169 4.03 -5.67 29.71
N THR A 170 2.83 -5.98 30.23
CA THR A 170 1.95 -6.99 29.63
C THR A 170 0.53 -6.48 29.51
N ASN A 171 0.05 -6.35 28.28
CA ASN A 171 -1.36 -6.09 27.96
C ASN A 171 -2.12 -7.40 27.81
N ALA A 172 -3.43 -7.38 28.07
CA ALA A 172 -4.29 -8.54 27.87
C ALA A 172 -4.25 -8.99 26.40
N LYS A 173 -3.98 -10.28 26.16
CA LYS A 173 -3.90 -10.93 24.83
C LYS A 173 -2.68 -10.58 23.97
N TYR A 174 -1.68 -9.88 24.51
CA TYR A 174 -0.42 -9.58 23.81
C TYR A 174 0.78 -10.16 24.57
N GLU A 175 1.85 -10.43 23.82
CA GLU A 175 3.12 -10.85 24.40
C GLU A 175 3.72 -9.73 25.27
N PRO A 176 4.42 -10.08 26.36
CA PRO A 176 5.10 -9.09 27.19
C PRO A 176 6.18 -8.36 26.38
N ILE A 177 6.31 -7.06 26.63
CA ILE A 177 7.40 -6.25 26.08
C ILE A 177 8.37 -5.92 27.20
N GLU A 178 9.65 -6.05 26.89
CA GLU A 178 10.75 -5.87 27.82
C GLU A 178 11.50 -4.59 27.46
N VAL A 179 11.65 -3.70 28.44
CA VAL A 179 12.35 -2.42 28.30
C VAL A 179 13.55 -2.46 29.21
N LEU A 180 14.73 -2.20 28.65
CA LEU A 180 15.97 -2.10 29.42
C LEU A 180 16.11 -0.68 29.95
N ILE A 181 16.37 -0.55 31.26
CA ILE A 181 16.60 0.73 31.91
C ILE A 181 17.99 0.67 32.54
N PRO A 182 18.97 1.39 31.97
CA PRO A 182 20.33 1.43 32.51
C PRO A 182 20.33 2.11 33.88
N GLY A 183 21.03 1.53 34.85
CA GLY A 183 21.10 2.01 36.23
C GLY A 183 21.81 3.35 36.40
N GLU A 184 22.50 3.84 35.36
CA GLU A 184 23.33 5.05 35.40
C GLU A 184 22.53 6.37 35.28
N LEU A 185 21.21 6.30 35.03
CA LEU A 185 20.32 7.47 34.89
C LEU A 185 19.88 8.11 36.22
N VAL A 186 20.46 7.67 37.35
CA VAL A 186 20.29 8.33 38.65
C VAL A 186 21.10 9.63 38.63
N GLU A 187 20.40 10.77 38.52
CA GLU A 187 20.93 12.14 38.48
C GLU A 187 22.28 12.32 39.22
N LYS A 188 23.36 12.52 38.45
CA LYS A 188 24.48 13.34 38.92
C LYS A 188 23.97 14.77 39.06
N LYS A 189 23.76 15.20 40.30
CA LYS A 189 23.61 16.62 40.65
C LYS A 189 24.74 17.42 40.03
N ASP A 190 24.35 18.55 39.45
CA ASP A 190 25.15 19.60 38.83
C ASP A 190 26.58 19.72 39.35
N THR A 191 27.56 19.52 38.46
CA THR A 191 28.80 20.28 38.53
C THR A 191 29.35 20.45 37.12
N GLU A 192 29.46 21.71 36.69
CA GLU A 192 30.13 22.14 35.47
C GLU A 192 31.52 21.51 35.38
N GLY A 193 31.78 20.79 34.30
CA GLY A 193 33.02 20.07 34.09
C GLY A 193 33.19 19.72 32.62
N LYS A 194 33.65 20.71 31.86
CA LYS A 194 34.03 20.62 30.45
C LYS A 194 35.06 19.49 30.27
N LEU A 195 34.63 18.37 29.68
CA LEU A 195 35.52 17.29 29.26
C LEU A 195 35.17 16.90 27.82
N THR A 196 35.97 17.45 26.92
CA THR A 196 36.07 17.06 25.51
C THR A 196 36.61 15.62 25.46
N LEU A 197 35.75 14.68 25.09
CA LEU A 197 36.13 13.32 24.75
C LEU A 197 36.11 13.19 23.22
N GLU A 198 37.29 13.11 22.63
CA GLU A 198 37.49 12.71 21.24
C GLU A 198 36.92 11.30 21.05
N LYS A 199 35.77 11.24 20.38
CA LYS A 199 35.15 10.01 19.91
C LYS A 199 35.84 9.64 18.59
N LYS A 200 36.51 8.49 18.56
CA LYS A 200 36.97 7.87 17.31
C LYS A 200 35.75 7.67 16.40
N GLU A 201 35.86 8.18 15.17
CA GLU A 201 34.92 8.01 14.08
C GLU A 201 34.77 6.53 13.72
N ASP A 202 33.84 5.84 14.37
CA ASP A 202 33.04 4.86 13.66
C ASP A 202 31.92 5.65 12.98
N GLN A 203 31.85 5.57 11.65
CA GLN A 203 30.85 6.24 10.83
C GLN A 203 29.46 5.71 11.17
N ASP A 204 28.85 6.26 12.21
CA ASP A 204 27.42 6.17 12.45
C ASP A 204 26.71 6.79 11.24
N PHE A 205 25.99 5.94 10.50
CA PHE A 205 25.13 6.32 9.39
C PHE A 205 23.98 7.18 9.95
N SER A 206 24.23 8.48 10.16
CA SER A 206 23.14 9.43 10.39
C SER A 206 22.28 9.48 9.13
N PRO A 207 20.97 9.27 9.20
CA PRO A 207 20.10 9.36 8.04
C PRO A 207 20.25 10.75 7.41
N GLU A 208 20.77 10.82 6.18
CA GLU A 208 21.15 12.07 5.47
C GLU A 208 20.03 13.12 5.42
N SER A 209 18.78 12.71 5.64
CA SER A 209 17.70 13.64 5.90
C SER A 209 16.77 13.07 6.96
N GLY A 210 16.64 13.70 8.13
CA GLY A 210 15.60 13.41 9.13
C GLY A 210 14.17 13.74 8.67
N LYS A 211 13.91 13.64 7.37
CA LYS A 211 12.68 14.06 6.69
C LYS A 211 11.78 12.85 6.47
N SER A 212 10.50 13.00 6.81
CA SER A 212 9.49 11.94 6.65
C SER A 212 9.35 11.48 5.18
N LEU A 213 9.33 10.16 4.97
CA LEU A 213 9.10 9.54 3.65
C LEU A 213 7.77 9.96 3.03
N TRP A 214 6.72 10.04 3.84
CA TRP A 214 5.40 10.48 3.34
C TRP A 214 5.47 11.91 2.80
N SER A 215 6.20 12.79 3.51
CA SER A 215 6.43 14.16 3.06
C SER A 215 7.19 14.24 1.74
N MET A 216 8.16 13.37 1.53
CA MET A 216 8.86 13.25 0.25
C MET A 216 7.91 12.75 -0.85
N LEU A 217 7.12 11.72 -0.55
CA LEU A 217 6.31 10.99 -1.50
C LEU A 217 5.14 11.81 -2.06
N TRP A 218 4.37 12.51 -1.22
CA TRP A 218 3.26 13.34 -1.73
C TRP A 218 3.77 14.52 -2.56
N ARG A 219 4.90 15.12 -2.18
CA ARG A 219 5.51 16.21 -2.96
C ARG A 219 5.93 15.71 -4.34
N GLN A 220 6.52 14.52 -4.39
CA GLN A 220 6.89 13.86 -5.64
C GLN A 220 5.67 13.47 -6.48
N ALA A 221 4.56 13.07 -5.85
CA ALA A 221 3.31 12.76 -6.54
C ALA A 221 2.64 13.99 -7.16
N VAL A 222 2.79 15.17 -6.53
CA VAL A 222 2.31 16.44 -7.09
C VAL A 222 3.21 16.88 -8.25
N LEU A 223 4.52 16.96 -8.00
CA LEU A 223 5.48 17.43 -8.98
C LEU A 223 6.77 16.58 -8.96
N PRO A 224 7.02 15.77 -10.01
CA PRO A 224 8.25 15.00 -10.17
C PRO A 224 9.50 15.87 -9.97
N GLY A 225 10.29 15.56 -8.94
CA GLY A 225 11.48 16.31 -8.53
C GLY A 225 11.32 17.07 -7.22
N TRP A 226 10.10 17.48 -6.84
CA TRP A 226 9.87 18.26 -5.62
C TRP A 226 10.17 17.49 -4.34
N GLY A 227 9.87 16.20 -4.32
CA GLY A 227 10.24 15.35 -3.18
C GLY A 227 11.77 15.24 -3.02
N HIS A 228 12.51 15.13 -4.12
CA HIS A 228 13.98 15.10 -4.10
C HIS A 228 14.57 16.44 -3.68
N GLN A 229 14.01 17.56 -4.14
CA GLN A 229 14.41 18.89 -3.69
C GLN A 229 14.18 19.05 -2.18
N TYR A 230 13.01 18.62 -1.70
CA TYR A 230 12.70 18.60 -0.27
C TYR A 230 13.69 17.73 0.50
N ALA A 231 14.12 16.59 -0.05
CA ALA A 231 15.14 15.72 0.55
C ALA A 231 16.57 16.32 0.55
N GLY A 232 16.81 17.42 -0.17
CA GLY A 232 18.15 18.02 -0.34
C GLY A 232 18.93 17.48 -1.56
N HIS A 233 18.30 16.66 -2.40
CA HIS A 233 18.90 16.12 -3.63
C HIS A 233 18.61 17.04 -4.83
N GLU A 234 19.21 18.24 -4.82
CA GLU A 234 18.93 19.28 -5.83
C GLU A 234 19.22 18.83 -7.26
N LYS A 235 20.37 18.18 -7.51
CA LYS A 235 20.73 17.69 -8.86
C LYS A 235 19.67 16.74 -9.42
N THR A 236 19.21 15.78 -8.61
CA THR A 236 18.17 14.83 -8.98
C THR A 236 16.83 15.54 -9.22
N SER A 237 16.51 16.56 -8.43
CA SER A 237 15.29 17.35 -8.63
C SER A 237 15.28 18.08 -9.98
N TYR A 238 16.38 18.75 -10.35
CA TYR A 238 16.50 19.45 -11.62
C TYR A 238 16.42 18.51 -12.83
N VAL A 239 16.96 17.29 -12.72
CA VAL A 239 16.81 16.26 -13.77
C VAL A 239 15.34 15.94 -13.98
N TYR A 240 14.56 15.70 -12.92
CA TYR A 240 13.14 15.42 -13.05
C TYR A 240 12.32 16.61 -13.56
N TYR A 241 12.65 17.83 -13.12
CA TYR A 241 12.03 19.04 -13.68
C TYR A 241 12.31 19.21 -15.17
N GLY A 242 13.55 18.95 -15.60
CA GLY A 242 13.92 18.99 -17.01
C GLY A 242 13.19 17.92 -17.84
N LEU A 243 13.13 16.68 -17.35
CA LEU A 243 12.41 15.59 -18.01
C LEU A 243 10.91 15.85 -18.09
N LEU A 244 10.30 16.32 -17.01
CA LEU A 244 8.88 16.66 -16.97
C LEU A 244 8.58 17.84 -17.90
N GLY A 245 9.34 18.93 -17.81
CA GLY A 245 9.18 20.10 -18.67
C GLY A 245 9.33 19.74 -20.15
N GLY A 246 10.36 18.97 -20.50
CA GLY A 246 10.57 18.50 -21.87
C GLY A 246 9.45 17.61 -22.39
N SER A 247 8.95 16.68 -21.56
CA SER A 247 7.84 15.80 -21.95
C SER A 247 6.52 16.55 -22.11
N LEU A 248 6.22 17.53 -21.25
CA LEU A 248 5.04 18.39 -21.37
C LEU A 248 5.10 19.31 -22.60
N ILE A 249 6.27 19.90 -22.90
CA ILE A 249 6.46 20.68 -24.13
C ILE A 249 6.22 19.81 -25.36
N ASN A 250 6.80 18.61 -25.40
CA ASN A 250 6.57 17.68 -26.52
C ASN A 250 5.08 17.31 -26.63
N LEU A 251 4.40 17.00 -25.53
CA LEU A 251 2.96 16.72 -25.53
C LEU A 251 2.15 17.89 -26.10
N GLY A 252 2.40 19.13 -25.65
CA GLY A 252 1.71 20.32 -26.16
C GLY A 252 1.97 20.58 -27.65
N VAL A 253 3.19 20.31 -28.14
CA VAL A 253 3.50 20.37 -29.57
C VAL A 253 2.73 19.30 -30.36
N GLN A 254 2.65 18.07 -29.86
CA GLN A 254 1.90 17.00 -30.55
C GLN A 254 0.39 17.26 -30.52
N GLU A 255 -0.16 17.79 -29.43
CA GLU A 255 -1.56 18.14 -29.29
C GLU A 255 -1.94 19.30 -30.23
N SER A 256 -1.11 20.34 -30.30
CA SER A 256 -1.30 21.44 -31.26
C SER A 256 -1.31 20.95 -32.71
N ARG A 257 -0.45 19.97 -33.04
CA ARG A 257 -0.45 19.32 -34.36
C ARG A 257 -1.69 18.45 -34.59
N LEU A 258 -2.18 17.77 -33.55
CA LEU A 258 -3.42 16.99 -33.61
C LEU A 258 -4.61 17.88 -33.93
N VAL A 259 -4.81 18.98 -33.18
CA VAL A 259 -5.91 19.93 -33.40
C VAL A 259 -5.88 20.49 -34.83
N ARG A 260 -4.69 20.84 -35.36
CA ARG A 260 -4.55 21.28 -36.75
C ARG A 260 -4.92 20.18 -37.76
N ARG A 261 -4.54 18.93 -37.51
CA ARG A 261 -4.88 17.80 -38.38
C ARG A 261 -6.37 17.47 -38.32
N GLU A 262 -6.99 17.50 -37.15
CA GLU A 262 -8.44 17.33 -36.97
C GLU A 262 -9.21 18.42 -37.73
N GLY A 263 -8.80 19.68 -37.62
CA GLY A 263 -9.38 20.77 -38.42
C GLY A 263 -9.26 20.50 -39.92
N SER A 264 -8.07 20.11 -40.40
CA SER A 264 -7.86 19.80 -41.81
C SER A 264 -8.64 18.58 -42.30
N PHE A 265 -8.90 17.60 -41.41
CA PHE A 265 -9.68 16.42 -41.70
C PHE A 265 -11.16 16.78 -41.83
N ARG A 266 -11.72 17.57 -40.91
CA ARG A 266 -13.10 18.05 -41.00
C ARG A 266 -13.35 18.87 -42.26
N THR A 267 -12.44 19.77 -42.61
CA THR A 267 -12.56 20.52 -43.87
C THR A 267 -12.50 19.59 -45.09
N ALA A 268 -11.67 18.54 -45.06
CA ALA A 268 -11.64 17.54 -46.12
C ALA A 268 -12.94 16.73 -46.18
N GLU A 269 -13.52 16.38 -45.03
CA GLU A 269 -14.81 15.72 -44.90
C GLU A 269 -15.93 16.56 -45.53
N ASP A 270 -16.04 17.85 -45.16
CA ASP A 270 -17.02 18.78 -45.73
C ASP A 270 -16.88 18.90 -47.26
N ILE A 271 -15.64 19.04 -47.77
CA ILE A 271 -15.37 19.08 -49.22
C ILE A 271 -15.75 17.76 -49.90
N SER A 272 -15.45 16.63 -49.25
CA SER A 272 -15.74 15.30 -49.77
C SER A 272 -17.25 15.04 -49.85
N GLU A 273 -18.01 15.50 -48.85
CA GLU A 273 -19.47 15.45 -48.88
C GLU A 273 -20.03 16.32 -50.01
N GLY A 274 -19.55 17.56 -50.15
CA GLY A 274 -19.94 18.45 -51.25
C GLY A 274 -19.65 17.86 -52.63
N LEU A 275 -18.48 17.24 -52.82
CA LEU A 275 -18.12 16.54 -54.05
C LEU A 275 -18.98 15.31 -54.31
N ARG A 276 -19.32 14.53 -53.27
CA ARG A 276 -20.25 13.39 -53.37
C ARG A 276 -21.65 13.82 -53.79
N PHE A 277 -22.08 15.03 -53.43
CA PHE A 277 -23.35 15.60 -53.88
C PHE A 277 -23.28 16.14 -55.32
N ALA A 278 -22.13 16.68 -55.75
CA ALA A 278 -21.98 17.36 -57.04
C ALA A 278 -21.53 16.44 -58.20
N THR A 279 -20.89 15.32 -57.90
CA THR A 279 -20.43 14.33 -58.87
C THR A 279 -21.17 13.01 -58.66
N GLU A 280 -21.24 12.13 -59.66
CA GLU A 280 -21.81 10.79 -59.44
C GLU A 280 -21.19 10.15 -58.18
N PRO A 281 -21.98 9.44 -57.35
CA PRO A 281 -21.69 9.18 -55.94
C PRO A 281 -20.42 8.35 -55.63
N PHE A 282 -19.63 7.96 -56.63
CA PHE A 282 -18.55 6.98 -56.52
C PHE A 282 -17.29 7.36 -57.30
N GLN A 283 -16.61 8.45 -56.91
CA GLN A 283 -15.23 8.68 -57.35
C GLN A 283 -14.21 8.09 -56.35
N PRO A 284 -13.41 7.07 -56.75
CA PRO A 284 -12.38 6.46 -55.89
C PRO A 284 -11.37 7.47 -55.35
N ALA A 285 -11.10 8.54 -56.10
CA ALA A 285 -10.19 9.60 -55.71
C ALA A 285 -10.57 10.27 -54.38
N VAL A 286 -11.88 10.46 -54.13
CA VAL A 286 -12.39 11.05 -52.88
C VAL A 286 -12.14 10.11 -51.70
N LEU A 287 -12.36 8.79 -51.90
CA LEU A 287 -12.09 7.78 -50.87
C LEU A 287 -10.60 7.69 -50.52
N PHE A 288 -9.72 7.60 -51.53
CA PHE A 288 -8.27 7.59 -51.29
C PHE A 288 -7.77 8.87 -50.62
N TYR A 289 -8.33 10.02 -51.00
CA TYR A 289 -8.00 11.30 -50.37
C TYR A 289 -8.38 11.32 -48.89
N MET A 290 -9.60 10.85 -48.54
CA MET A 290 -10.07 10.79 -47.16
C MET A 290 -9.30 9.77 -46.31
N ASP A 291 -9.04 8.58 -46.83
CA ASP A 291 -8.25 7.54 -46.14
C ASP A 291 -6.81 8.02 -45.84
N THR A 292 -6.18 8.73 -46.79
CA THR A 292 -4.85 9.33 -46.57
C THR A 292 -4.88 10.41 -45.47
N ARG A 293 -6.00 11.12 -45.31
CA ARG A 293 -6.15 12.14 -44.26
C ARG A 293 -6.47 11.51 -42.91
N GLU A 294 -7.31 10.48 -42.88
CA GLU A 294 -7.66 9.73 -41.69
C GLU A 294 -6.44 9.02 -41.10
N SER A 295 -5.68 8.31 -41.93
CA SER A 295 -4.44 7.64 -41.49
C SER A 295 -3.43 8.62 -40.88
N ARG A 296 -3.27 9.81 -41.47
CA ARG A 296 -2.44 10.89 -40.89
C ARG A 296 -3.01 11.41 -39.58
N LEU A 297 -4.32 11.48 -39.43
CA LEU A 297 -4.95 11.91 -38.18
C LEU A 297 -4.71 10.87 -37.08
N GLU A 298 -4.95 9.59 -37.36
CA GLU A 298 -4.71 8.47 -36.43
C GLU A 298 -3.23 8.36 -36.04
N GLU A 299 -2.31 8.52 -36.98
CA GLU A 299 -0.87 8.58 -36.69
C GLU A 299 -0.55 9.70 -35.69
N GLN A 300 -1.18 10.87 -35.84
CA GLN A 300 -0.97 11.99 -34.93
C GLN A 300 -1.59 11.75 -33.55
N LYS A 301 -2.77 11.11 -33.47
CA LYS A 301 -3.35 10.66 -32.19
C LYS A 301 -2.41 9.68 -31.49
N GLN A 302 -1.80 8.77 -32.23
CA GLN A 302 -0.80 7.84 -31.69
C GLN A 302 0.43 8.57 -31.13
N ARG A 303 0.94 9.61 -31.81
CA ARG A 303 2.06 10.44 -31.31
C ARG A 303 1.71 11.21 -30.03
N VAL A 304 0.48 11.71 -29.91
CA VAL A 304 -0.02 12.32 -28.66
C VAL A 304 -0.06 11.28 -27.54
N ASN A 305 -0.62 10.10 -27.80
CA ASN A 305 -0.66 9.01 -26.82
C ASN A 305 0.74 8.58 -26.38
N GLN A 306 1.71 8.47 -27.29
CA GLN A 306 3.10 8.18 -26.95
C GLN A 306 3.72 9.28 -26.08
N SER A 307 3.41 10.54 -26.35
CA SER A 307 3.89 11.66 -25.54
C SER A 307 3.28 11.65 -24.13
N LEU A 308 2.00 11.32 -24.02
CA LEU A 308 1.31 11.14 -22.73
C LEU A 308 1.91 9.97 -21.94
N VAL A 309 2.22 8.85 -22.60
CA VAL A 309 2.95 7.72 -21.99
C VAL A 309 4.33 8.18 -21.51
N GLY A 310 5.01 9.05 -22.26
CA GLY A 310 6.27 9.67 -21.83
C GLY A 310 6.15 10.47 -20.53
N VAL A 311 5.11 11.31 -20.40
CA VAL A 311 4.82 12.04 -19.16
C VAL A 311 4.55 11.07 -18.00
N GLY A 312 3.72 10.04 -18.24
CA GLY A 312 3.42 9.01 -17.25
C GLY A 312 4.65 8.21 -16.80
N ALA A 313 5.58 7.92 -17.73
CA ALA A 313 6.85 7.27 -17.44
C ALA A 313 7.73 8.13 -16.53
N VAL A 314 7.86 9.44 -16.81
CA VAL A 314 8.61 10.37 -15.94
C VAL A 314 8.01 10.37 -14.53
N TYR A 315 6.69 10.52 -14.39
CA TYR A 315 6.01 10.47 -13.09
C TYR A 315 6.27 9.16 -12.33
N SER A 316 6.09 8.03 -13.01
CA SER A 316 6.25 6.70 -12.41
C SER A 316 7.69 6.47 -11.95
N THR A 317 8.67 6.78 -12.80
CA THR A 317 10.10 6.68 -12.45
C THR A 317 10.44 7.60 -11.28
N ALA A 318 9.91 8.82 -11.25
CA ALA A 318 10.17 9.79 -10.20
C ALA A 318 9.60 9.33 -8.84
N LEU A 319 8.42 8.72 -8.82
CA LEU A 319 7.81 8.13 -7.62
C LEU A 319 8.56 6.89 -7.14
N LEU A 320 8.92 5.98 -8.05
CA LEU A 320 9.70 4.79 -7.72
C LEU A 320 11.07 5.16 -7.17
N HIS A 321 11.72 6.17 -7.75
CA HIS A 321 13.03 6.63 -7.30
C HIS A 321 12.95 7.19 -5.87
N ILE A 322 11.94 7.99 -5.55
CA ILE A 322 11.83 8.53 -4.19
C ILE A 322 11.44 7.50 -3.13
N LEU A 323 10.63 6.51 -3.51
CA LEU A 323 10.38 5.36 -2.67
C LEU A 323 11.66 4.56 -2.43
N TYR A 324 12.48 4.39 -3.47
CA TYR A 324 13.77 3.70 -3.35
C TYR A 324 14.75 4.47 -2.46
N THR A 325 15.00 5.75 -2.72
CA THR A 325 15.96 6.56 -1.94
C THR A 325 15.45 6.89 -0.55
N GLY A 326 14.17 7.24 -0.44
CA GLY A 326 13.53 7.58 0.83
C GLY A 326 13.52 6.42 1.80
N THR A 327 13.38 5.18 1.29
CA THR A 327 13.49 4.01 2.15
C THR A 327 14.93 3.67 2.52
N LYS A 328 15.90 3.82 1.60
CA LYS A 328 17.31 3.57 1.91
C LYS A 328 17.81 4.48 3.04
N ASN A 329 17.35 5.73 3.08
CA ASN A 329 17.75 6.72 4.09
C ASN A 329 17.02 6.56 5.43
N SER A 330 15.85 5.89 5.49
CA SER A 330 15.11 5.68 6.74
C SER A 330 15.38 4.34 7.43
N LEU A 331 16.21 3.47 6.83
CA LEU A 331 16.32 2.05 7.19
C LEU A 331 17.71 1.62 7.67
N GLY A 332 18.55 2.53 8.20
CA GLY A 332 19.80 2.11 8.86
C GLY A 332 19.57 0.90 9.76
N THR A 333 20.31 -0.21 9.54
CA THR A 333 20.27 -1.56 10.16
C THR A 333 18.93 -2.18 10.60
N ARG A 334 17.79 -1.51 10.45
CA ARG A 334 16.51 -1.92 10.99
C ARG A 334 15.92 -3.00 10.09
N LYS A 335 15.58 -4.12 10.71
CA LYS A 335 14.86 -5.20 10.04
C LYS A 335 13.53 -4.66 9.50
N LEU A 336 13.37 -4.73 8.19
CA LEU A 336 12.12 -4.38 7.50
C LEU A 336 10.95 -5.19 8.06
N THR A 337 9.82 -4.54 8.27
CA THR A 337 8.57 -5.21 8.64
C THR A 337 8.00 -5.98 7.44
N PHE A 338 7.16 -6.97 7.73
CA PHE A 338 6.44 -7.74 6.71
C PHE A 338 5.69 -6.83 5.72
N TRP A 339 4.98 -5.82 6.23
CA TRP A 339 4.17 -4.93 5.40
C TRP A 339 5.02 -4.03 4.50
N GLU A 340 6.22 -3.63 4.93
CA GLU A 340 7.15 -2.88 4.09
C GLU A 340 7.71 -3.74 2.96
N MET A 341 8.06 -5.00 3.25
CA MET A 341 8.50 -5.96 2.21
C MET A 341 7.37 -6.24 1.21
N LEU A 342 6.17 -6.52 1.72
CA LEU A 342 5.00 -6.80 0.88
C LEU A 342 4.61 -5.58 0.05
N GLY A 343 4.61 -4.38 0.65
CA GLY A 343 4.30 -3.14 -0.05
C GLY A 343 5.25 -2.87 -1.22
N ARG A 344 6.55 -3.11 -1.04
CA ARG A 344 7.54 -3.05 -2.13
C ARG A 344 7.27 -4.09 -3.20
N GLN A 345 6.94 -5.32 -2.80
CA GLN A 345 6.64 -6.40 -3.75
C GLN A 345 5.39 -6.11 -4.60
N ILE A 346 4.37 -5.52 -3.98
CA ILE A 346 3.14 -5.03 -4.63
C ILE A 346 3.42 -3.79 -5.50
N LEU A 347 4.58 -3.15 -5.42
CA LEU A 347 4.91 -2.08 -6.37
C LEU A 347 5.71 -2.63 -7.54
N LEU A 348 6.69 -3.48 -7.26
CA LEU A 348 7.56 -4.06 -8.26
C LEU A 348 7.94 -5.49 -7.83
N PRO A 349 7.53 -6.53 -8.58
CA PRO A 349 7.97 -7.90 -8.35
C PRO A 349 9.49 -8.01 -8.26
N GLY A 350 9.97 -8.50 -7.11
CA GLY A 350 11.41 -8.59 -6.78
C GLY A 350 11.90 -7.55 -5.77
N TRP A 351 11.21 -6.42 -5.60
CA TRP A 351 11.70 -5.33 -4.75
C TRP A 351 11.67 -5.64 -3.26
N GLY A 352 10.68 -6.40 -2.79
CA GLY A 352 10.66 -6.91 -1.42
C GLY A 352 11.87 -7.79 -1.11
N HIS A 353 12.26 -8.67 -2.07
CA HIS A 353 13.46 -9.52 -1.94
C HIS A 353 14.75 -8.71 -1.94
N ASP A 354 14.86 -7.70 -2.82
CA ASP A 354 16.02 -6.82 -2.92
C ASP A 354 16.24 -6.07 -1.60
N ALA A 355 15.15 -5.60 -0.99
CA ALA A 355 15.18 -4.84 0.26
C ALA A 355 15.67 -5.68 1.45
N VAL A 356 15.48 -7.01 1.44
CA VAL A 356 16.02 -7.93 2.46
C VAL A 356 17.38 -8.53 2.10
N GLY A 357 18.04 -8.01 1.06
CA GLY A 357 19.35 -8.49 0.62
C GLY A 357 19.32 -9.77 -0.21
N ASP A 358 18.15 -10.27 -0.60
CA ASP A 358 18.00 -11.42 -1.49
C ASP A 358 18.04 -10.99 -2.96
N HIS A 359 19.20 -10.47 -3.37
CA HIS A 359 19.40 -9.87 -4.69
C HIS A 359 19.20 -10.87 -5.84
N LYS A 360 19.53 -12.16 -5.64
CA LYS A 360 19.36 -13.19 -6.68
C LYS A 360 17.89 -13.35 -7.05
N THR A 361 17.03 -13.52 -6.06
CA THR A 361 15.59 -13.65 -6.27
C THR A 361 14.99 -12.35 -6.81
N ALA A 362 15.48 -11.20 -6.34
CA ALA A 362 15.08 -9.89 -6.87
C ALA A 362 15.37 -9.76 -8.36
N TYR A 363 16.61 -10.00 -8.79
CA TYR A 363 17.00 -9.89 -10.20
C TYR A 363 16.28 -10.90 -11.09
N PHE A 364 15.98 -12.10 -10.58
CA PHE A 364 15.15 -13.06 -11.30
C PHE A 364 13.76 -12.49 -11.61
N TYR A 365 13.06 -11.92 -10.61
CA TYR A 365 11.75 -11.31 -10.83
C TYR A 365 11.82 -10.05 -11.69
N TYR A 366 12.83 -9.20 -11.51
CA TYR A 366 13.03 -8.04 -12.37
C TYR A 366 13.21 -8.45 -13.84
N SER A 367 14.02 -9.48 -14.10
CA SER A 367 14.27 -9.98 -15.45
C SER A 367 13.01 -10.59 -16.08
N LEU A 368 12.28 -11.43 -15.33
CA LEU A 368 11.01 -12.01 -15.79
C LEU A 368 9.96 -10.93 -16.09
N MET A 369 9.84 -9.94 -15.21
CA MET A 369 8.90 -8.83 -15.39
C MET A 369 9.28 -8.00 -16.61
N ALA A 370 10.55 -7.62 -16.76
CA ALA A 370 11.02 -6.86 -17.92
C ALA A 370 10.78 -7.60 -19.25
N ALA A 371 11.08 -8.91 -19.30
CA ALA A 371 10.85 -9.73 -20.48
C ALA A 371 9.36 -9.83 -20.84
N SER A 372 8.50 -10.02 -19.84
CA SER A 372 7.06 -10.18 -20.04
C SER A 372 6.37 -8.86 -20.41
N LEU A 373 6.77 -7.74 -19.82
CA LEU A 373 6.32 -6.41 -20.23
C LEU A 373 6.77 -6.07 -21.65
N SER A 374 8.00 -6.41 -22.02
CA SER A 374 8.51 -6.21 -23.39
C SER A 374 7.71 -7.02 -24.40
N ASN A 375 7.41 -8.29 -24.09
CA ASN A 375 6.56 -9.13 -24.93
C ASN A 375 5.13 -8.58 -25.01
N LEU A 376 4.52 -8.16 -23.90
CA LEU A 376 3.19 -7.54 -23.90
C LEU A 376 3.15 -6.28 -24.77
N ALA A 377 4.14 -5.40 -24.63
CA ALA A 377 4.26 -4.19 -25.44
C ALA A 377 4.38 -4.52 -26.93
N TYR A 378 5.20 -5.51 -27.28
CA TYR A 378 5.37 -5.98 -28.65
C TYR A 378 4.08 -6.57 -29.24
N GLN A 379 3.40 -7.46 -28.50
CA GLN A 379 2.13 -8.04 -28.97
C GLN A 379 1.04 -6.98 -29.12
N ASN A 380 0.95 -6.03 -28.18
CA ASN A 380 -0.02 -4.94 -28.26
C ASN A 380 0.27 -4.00 -29.46
N TYR A 381 1.55 -3.74 -29.77
CA TYR A 381 1.93 -3.02 -30.97
C TYR A 381 1.48 -3.74 -32.25
N LEU A 382 1.75 -5.05 -32.36
CA LEU A 382 1.31 -5.85 -33.51
C LEU A 382 -0.21 -5.89 -33.65
N TYR A 383 -0.93 -6.07 -32.54
CA TYR A 383 -2.40 -6.04 -32.51
C TYR A 383 -2.95 -4.71 -33.03
N ARG A 384 -2.44 -3.58 -32.53
CA ARG A 384 -2.87 -2.25 -32.98
C ARG A 384 -2.60 -2.01 -34.47
N LYS A 385 -1.42 -2.42 -34.94
CA LYS A 385 -1.05 -2.30 -36.35
C LYS A 385 -1.99 -3.12 -37.25
N GLU A 386 -2.25 -4.38 -36.90
CA GLU A 386 -3.13 -5.25 -37.69
C GLU A 386 -4.60 -4.83 -37.59
N SER A 387 -5.07 -4.39 -36.43
CA SER A 387 -6.44 -3.87 -36.23
C SER A 387 -6.71 -2.61 -37.05
N SER A 388 -5.73 -1.70 -37.15
CA SER A 388 -5.84 -0.51 -38.00
C SER A 388 -5.95 -0.88 -39.49
N SER A 389 -5.08 -1.78 -39.97
CA SER A 389 -5.11 -2.25 -41.36
C SER A 389 -6.43 -2.92 -41.71
N TYR A 390 -7.00 -3.69 -40.77
CA TYR A 390 -8.29 -4.33 -40.96
C TYR A 390 -9.43 -3.34 -41.05
N ARG A 391 -9.44 -2.25 -40.26
CA ARG A 391 -10.49 -1.22 -40.37
C ARG A 391 -10.50 -0.60 -41.76
N THR A 392 -9.34 -0.16 -42.25
CA THR A 392 -9.23 0.39 -43.60
C THR A 392 -9.70 -0.59 -44.68
N GLU A 393 -9.27 -1.85 -44.59
CA GLU A 393 -9.70 -2.86 -45.56
C GLU A 393 -11.17 -3.26 -45.44
N LYS A 394 -11.70 -3.26 -44.22
CA LYS A 394 -13.12 -3.45 -43.96
C LYS A 394 -13.93 -2.37 -44.66
N ASP A 395 -13.57 -1.11 -44.46
CA ASP A 395 -14.28 0.02 -45.06
C ASP A 395 -14.19 -0.03 -46.60
N LEU A 396 -13.03 -0.42 -47.15
CA LEU A 396 -12.86 -0.68 -48.59
C LEU A 396 -13.71 -1.86 -49.08
N SER A 397 -13.78 -2.95 -48.31
CA SER A 397 -14.57 -4.13 -48.66
C SER A 397 -16.08 -3.88 -48.59
N GLU A 398 -16.52 -3.08 -47.62
CA GLU A 398 -17.91 -2.64 -47.50
C GLU A 398 -18.27 -1.73 -48.69
N GLY A 399 -17.37 -0.82 -49.08
CA GLY A 399 -17.52 -0.04 -50.31
C GLY A 399 -17.56 -0.91 -51.58
N GLY A 400 -16.71 -1.93 -51.69
CA GLY A 400 -16.69 -2.87 -52.80
C GLY A 400 -17.93 -3.77 -52.87
N PHE A 401 -18.42 -4.23 -51.72
CA PHE A 401 -19.65 -5.00 -51.60
C PHE A 401 -20.88 -4.18 -52.01
N LEU A 402 -20.90 -2.87 -51.74
CA LEU A 402 -21.96 -1.98 -52.25
C LEU A 402 -21.95 -1.86 -53.78
N LEU A 403 -20.80 -2.04 -54.43
CA LEU A 403 -20.67 -2.02 -55.90
C LEU A 403 -21.08 -3.35 -56.54
N ASP A 404 -20.72 -4.47 -55.91
CA ASP A 404 -21.13 -5.81 -56.35
C ASP A 404 -21.49 -6.69 -55.15
N PRO A 405 -22.77 -6.68 -54.73
CA PRO A 405 -23.25 -7.48 -53.60
C PRO A 405 -23.16 -8.99 -53.84
N SER A 406 -22.99 -9.41 -55.10
CA SER A 406 -22.96 -10.82 -55.48
C SER A 406 -21.57 -11.45 -55.38
N SER A 407 -20.51 -10.63 -55.24
CA SER A 407 -19.14 -11.12 -55.18
C SER A 407 -18.81 -11.77 -53.82
N PRO A 408 -18.51 -13.09 -53.77
CA PRO A 408 -18.15 -13.77 -52.53
C PRO A 408 -16.75 -13.41 -52.03
N PHE A 409 -15.93 -12.75 -52.87
CA PHE A 409 -14.54 -12.41 -52.56
C PHE A 409 -14.42 -11.54 -51.31
N PHE A 410 -15.31 -10.55 -51.15
CA PHE A 410 -15.27 -9.61 -50.03
C PHE A 410 -15.57 -10.28 -48.69
N LEU A 411 -16.50 -11.25 -48.66
CA LEU A 411 -16.83 -12.01 -47.45
C LEU A 411 -15.67 -12.89 -46.99
N ILE A 412 -15.00 -13.59 -47.92
CA ILE A 412 -13.86 -14.47 -47.62
C ILE A 412 -12.66 -13.66 -47.12
N LEU A 413 -12.38 -12.51 -47.75
CA LEU A 413 -11.26 -11.66 -47.35
C LEU A 413 -11.45 -11.08 -45.94
N MET A 414 -12.69 -10.72 -45.60
CA MET A 414 -13.03 -10.20 -44.28
C MET A 414 -12.95 -11.25 -43.16
N ASP A 415 -13.39 -12.48 -43.43
CA ASP A 415 -13.39 -13.55 -42.43
C ASP A 415 -11.96 -13.93 -42.01
N THR A 416 -11.07 -14.13 -42.99
CA THR A 416 -9.66 -14.49 -42.74
C THR A 416 -8.90 -13.43 -41.94
N LYS A 417 -9.19 -12.14 -42.15
CA LYS A 417 -8.54 -11.06 -41.38
C LYS A 417 -9.15 -10.87 -40.00
N THR A 418 -10.44 -11.13 -39.85
CA THR A 418 -11.10 -11.11 -38.53
C THR A 418 -10.46 -12.15 -37.61
N GLN A 419 -10.30 -13.39 -38.10
CA GLN A 419 -9.62 -14.46 -37.36
C GLN A 419 -8.19 -14.08 -36.94
N LYS A 420 -7.44 -13.42 -37.84
CA LYS A 420 -6.08 -12.96 -37.52
C LYS A 420 -6.04 -11.93 -36.38
N ILE A 421 -7.02 -11.02 -36.31
CA ILE A 421 -7.12 -10.04 -35.22
C ILE A 421 -7.50 -10.70 -33.91
N GLU A 422 -8.45 -11.62 -33.93
CA GLU A 422 -8.83 -12.41 -32.75
C GLU A 422 -7.63 -13.19 -32.19
N ASP A 423 -6.83 -13.79 -33.07
CA ASP A 423 -5.58 -14.47 -32.69
C ASP A 423 -4.55 -13.52 -32.07
N ARG A 424 -4.48 -12.26 -32.53
CA ARG A 424 -3.61 -11.24 -31.94
C ARG A 424 -4.12 -10.79 -30.58
N GLU A 425 -5.42 -10.56 -30.46
CA GLU A 425 -6.05 -10.23 -29.18
C GLU A 425 -5.78 -11.33 -28.14
N ALA A 426 -5.96 -12.59 -28.52
CA ALA A 426 -5.64 -13.74 -27.67
C ALA A 426 -4.16 -13.78 -27.26
N ARG A 427 -3.23 -13.34 -28.13
CA ARG A 427 -1.79 -13.22 -27.79
C ARG A 427 -1.50 -12.08 -26.82
N VAL A 428 -2.17 -10.93 -26.97
CA VAL A 428 -2.09 -9.81 -26.01
C VAL A 428 -2.61 -10.26 -24.64
N ASN A 429 -3.78 -10.90 -24.61
CA ASN A 429 -4.38 -11.42 -23.38
C ASN A 429 -3.48 -12.45 -22.68
N ARG A 430 -2.91 -13.42 -23.43
CA ARG A 430 -1.92 -14.36 -22.87
C ARG A 430 -0.68 -13.67 -22.29
N SER A 431 -0.19 -12.62 -22.96
CA SER A 431 0.97 -11.86 -22.48
C SER A 431 0.64 -11.06 -21.22
N LEU A 432 -0.57 -10.49 -21.14
CA LEU A 432 -1.07 -9.82 -19.95
C LEU A 432 -1.24 -10.81 -18.78
N SER A 433 -1.81 -11.99 -19.04
CA SER A 433 -1.90 -13.07 -18.06
C SER A 433 -0.53 -13.51 -17.54
N ALA A 434 0.50 -13.56 -18.39
CA ALA A 434 1.86 -13.87 -17.97
C ALA A 434 2.43 -12.82 -17.00
N VAL A 435 2.22 -11.52 -17.28
CA VAL A 435 2.58 -10.43 -16.36
C VAL A 435 1.86 -10.60 -15.01
N GLY A 436 0.55 -10.87 -15.05
CA GLY A 436 -0.25 -11.12 -13.84
C GLY A 436 0.22 -12.33 -13.04
N ALA A 437 0.58 -13.43 -13.72
CA ALA A 437 1.11 -14.63 -13.09
C ALA A 437 2.44 -14.37 -12.39
N ILE A 438 3.38 -13.69 -13.06
CA ILE A 438 4.67 -13.29 -12.45
C ILE A 438 4.42 -12.48 -11.20
N TYR A 439 3.49 -11.53 -11.26
CA TYR A 439 3.13 -10.68 -10.13
C TYR A 439 2.60 -11.48 -8.93
N ALA A 440 1.61 -12.35 -9.18
CA ALA A 440 1.01 -13.20 -8.16
C ALA A 440 2.02 -14.16 -7.52
N THR A 441 2.86 -14.81 -8.34
CA THR A 441 3.93 -15.70 -7.85
C THR A 441 4.94 -14.92 -7.02
N SER A 442 5.29 -13.70 -7.43
CA SER A 442 6.24 -12.86 -6.71
C SER A 442 5.72 -12.40 -5.34
N ILE A 443 4.42 -12.09 -5.24
CA ILE A 443 3.76 -11.78 -3.96
C ILE A 443 3.68 -13.02 -3.07
N LEU A 444 3.27 -14.17 -3.63
CA LEU A 444 3.20 -15.41 -2.87
C LEU A 444 4.58 -15.79 -2.32
N HIS A 445 5.63 -15.62 -3.12
CA HIS A 445 7.00 -15.92 -2.72
C HIS A 445 7.45 -15.06 -1.54
N ILE A 446 7.26 -13.72 -1.58
CA ILE A 446 7.65 -12.88 -0.44
C ILE A 446 6.81 -13.20 0.81
N MET A 447 5.52 -13.55 0.65
CA MET A 447 4.67 -13.96 1.77
C MET A 447 5.19 -15.24 2.44
N LEU A 448 5.56 -16.24 1.64
CA LEU A 448 6.13 -17.50 2.13
C LEU A 448 7.51 -17.28 2.76
N SER A 449 8.42 -16.58 2.07
CA SER A 449 9.77 -16.30 2.58
C SER A 449 9.74 -15.49 3.88
N ALA A 450 8.86 -14.49 3.98
CA ALA A 450 8.73 -13.69 5.19
C ALA A 450 8.09 -14.46 6.34
N HIS A 451 7.13 -15.35 6.07
CA HIS A 451 6.52 -16.20 7.10
C HIS A 451 7.53 -17.24 7.62
N LEU A 452 8.24 -17.92 6.71
CA LEU A 452 9.21 -18.98 7.06
C LEU A 452 10.45 -18.43 7.77
N LYS A 453 10.99 -17.27 7.35
CA LYS A 453 12.13 -16.62 8.06
C LYS A 453 11.80 -16.23 9.50
N ARG A 454 10.52 -16.07 9.85
CA ARG A 454 10.10 -15.78 11.22
C ARG A 454 10.23 -16.99 12.16
N TYR A 455 10.30 -18.21 11.62
CA TYR A 455 10.39 -19.46 12.37
C TYR A 455 11.81 -20.03 12.49
N ILE A 456 12.74 -19.62 11.62
CA ILE A 456 14.10 -20.16 11.60
C ILE A 456 15.04 -19.12 12.23
N GLY A 457 15.11 -19.15 13.56
CA GLY A 457 16.15 -18.44 14.30
C GLY A 457 17.52 -19.08 14.05
N GLY A 458 18.43 -18.36 13.40
CA GLY A 458 19.87 -18.49 13.63
C GLY A 458 20.65 -19.62 12.93
N GLY A 459 20.10 -20.30 11.94
CA GLY A 459 20.86 -21.27 11.13
C GLY A 459 20.87 -20.89 9.66
N GLU A 460 22.06 -20.87 9.03
CA GLU A 460 22.22 -20.70 7.58
C GLU A 460 21.57 -21.86 6.82
N THR A 461 20.28 -21.78 6.55
CA THR A 461 19.61 -22.66 5.60
C THR A 461 19.31 -21.88 4.33
N SER A 462 20.12 -22.11 3.30
CA SER A 462 19.88 -21.59 1.96
C SER A 462 18.67 -22.30 1.34
N PHE A 463 17.56 -21.60 1.19
CA PHE A 463 16.42 -22.07 0.42
C PHE A 463 16.75 -21.94 -1.07
N PHE A 464 16.84 -23.06 -1.79
CA PHE A 464 17.06 -23.05 -3.24
C PHE A 464 15.73 -23.28 -3.97
N PHE A 465 15.30 -22.29 -4.74
CA PHE A 465 14.26 -22.46 -5.75
C PHE A 465 14.94 -22.58 -7.11
N GLY A 466 15.01 -23.81 -7.63
CA GLY A 466 15.64 -24.09 -8.91
C GLY A 466 15.13 -25.40 -9.51
N ILE A 467 15.01 -25.44 -10.83
CA ILE A 467 14.80 -26.69 -11.57
C ILE A 467 16.13 -27.44 -11.49
N ARG A 468 16.17 -28.60 -10.83
CA ARG A 468 17.37 -29.44 -10.86
C ARG A 468 17.59 -29.91 -12.30
N PRO A 469 18.81 -29.82 -12.85
CA PRO A 469 19.09 -30.21 -14.24
C PRO A 469 18.71 -31.66 -14.59
N ASP A 470 18.57 -32.51 -13.57
CA ASP A 470 18.46 -33.96 -13.73
C ASP A 470 17.00 -34.48 -13.68
N ASP A 471 16.01 -33.63 -13.37
CA ASP A 471 14.61 -34.03 -13.33
C ASP A 471 13.90 -33.78 -14.67
N GLN A 472 13.26 -34.82 -15.22
CA GLN A 472 12.45 -34.70 -16.43
C GLN A 472 11.20 -33.85 -16.17
N VAL A 473 11.27 -32.57 -16.56
CA VAL A 473 10.19 -31.57 -16.40
C VAL A 473 8.96 -31.87 -17.27
N TYR A 474 9.04 -32.81 -18.19
CA TYR A 474 7.97 -33.13 -19.13
C TYR A 474 7.72 -34.63 -19.23
N SER A 475 6.52 -35.07 -18.82
CA SER A 475 5.97 -36.34 -19.30
C SER A 475 4.90 -36.01 -20.34
N PHE A 476 5.18 -36.27 -21.61
CA PHE A 476 4.18 -36.24 -22.66
C PHE A 476 3.43 -37.57 -22.65
N ARG A 477 2.13 -37.57 -22.35
CA ARG A 477 1.27 -38.70 -22.74
C ARG A 477 1.02 -38.63 -24.24
N PRO A 478 0.92 -39.78 -24.93
CA PRO A 478 0.55 -39.80 -26.34
C PRO A 478 -0.78 -39.06 -26.56
N LEU A 479 -0.79 -38.25 -27.62
CA LEU A 479 -1.81 -37.27 -27.98
C LEU A 479 -3.20 -37.94 -28.13
N ASP A 480 -4.14 -37.62 -27.24
CA ASP A 480 -5.57 -37.84 -27.50
C ASP A 480 -6.11 -36.60 -28.22
N TRP A 481 -6.44 -36.76 -29.52
CA TRP A 481 -6.87 -35.66 -30.39
C TRP A 481 -8.19 -35.00 -29.98
N ASN A 482 -8.94 -35.61 -29.06
CA ASN A 482 -10.24 -35.09 -28.61
C ASN A 482 -10.19 -34.37 -27.27
N GLN A 483 -9.04 -34.33 -26.57
CA GLN A 483 -8.92 -33.63 -25.28
C GLN A 483 -7.55 -32.95 -25.15
N VAL A 484 -7.46 -31.68 -25.52
CA VAL A 484 -6.28 -30.86 -25.17
C VAL A 484 -6.38 -30.46 -23.70
N ARG A 485 -5.80 -31.29 -22.82
CA ARG A 485 -5.47 -30.88 -21.45
C ARG A 485 -3.95 -30.79 -21.31
N ALA A 486 -3.48 -29.62 -20.89
CA ALA A 486 -2.13 -29.45 -20.39
C ALA A 486 -2.18 -29.51 -18.86
N ASP A 487 -1.71 -30.62 -18.28
CA ASP A 487 -1.56 -30.75 -16.83
C ASP A 487 -0.17 -30.25 -16.43
N ILE A 488 -0.13 -29.13 -15.72
CA ILE A 488 1.10 -28.60 -15.11
C ILE A 488 1.16 -29.13 -13.67
N ARG A 489 2.06 -30.09 -13.40
CA ARG A 489 2.38 -30.49 -12.02
C ARG A 489 3.50 -29.62 -11.46
N LEU A 490 3.17 -28.89 -10.40
CA LEU A 490 4.15 -28.19 -9.57
C LEU A 490 4.44 -29.08 -8.36
N ASN A 491 5.64 -29.65 -8.28
CA ASN A 491 6.09 -30.41 -7.11
C ASN A 491 6.78 -29.45 -6.14
N PHE A 492 6.30 -29.41 -4.89
CA PHE A 492 6.93 -28.65 -3.81
C PHE A 492 7.65 -29.64 -2.89
N TYR A 493 8.93 -29.40 -2.64
CA TYR A 493 9.73 -30.18 -1.68
C TYR A 493 9.89 -29.33 -0.42
N PHE A 494 9.63 -29.95 0.74
CA PHE A 494 9.72 -29.35 2.08
C PHE A 494 11.07 -29.62 2.72
#